data_AF-A0A8T7MHN8-F1
#
_entry.id   AF-A0A8T7MHN8-F1
#
_cell.length_a   1.000
_cell.length_b   1.000
_cell.length_c   1.000
_cell.angle_alpha   90.00
_cell.angle_beta   90.00
_cell.angle_gamma   90.00
#
_symmetry.space_group_name_H-M   'P 1'
#
loop_
_entity.id
_entity.type
_entity.pdbx_description
1 polymer ?
#
loop_
_entity_poly.entity_id
_entity_poly.type
_entity_poly.pdbx_seq_one_letter_code
_entity_poly.pdbx_strand_id
1 'polypeptide(L)'
;MPSTRFEEGLVFANQLHAKQVRKGTPIPYIAHLLAVASLALEHGANEDEAIAALLHDAVEDQGGAATLAEIRRRFGDNVAQIVSECSDTDVIPKPPWRERKEAYIAHVVTASSSVRLVSACDKLHNARSTLLDYRVIGEEVWSRFRGGKQGLLWYFRSLVETFRVAGNSPLIEELDRTVSELEHLVGYKYTE
;
A
#
# COMPACT_ATOMS: atom_id res chain seq x y z
N MET A 1 4.50 19.30 -1.07
CA MET A 1 4.16 20.70 -0.75
C MET A 1 3.48 20.71 0.62
N PRO A 2 3.91 21.55 1.58
CA PRO A 2 3.10 21.84 2.76
C PRO A 2 2.05 22.89 2.39
N SER A 3 0.78 22.48 2.35
CA SER A 3 -0.39 23.33 2.14
C SER A 3 -1.44 23.02 3.21
N THR A 4 -2.41 23.92 3.39
CA THR A 4 -3.55 23.68 4.29
C THR A 4 -4.36 22.45 3.87
N ARG A 5 -4.48 22.20 2.57
CA ARG A 5 -5.23 21.04 2.05
C ARG A 5 -4.53 19.71 2.38
N PHE A 6 -3.20 19.67 2.28
CA PHE A 6 -2.41 18.50 2.70
C PHE A 6 -2.45 18.31 4.23
N GLU A 7 -2.38 19.39 5.01
CA GLU A 7 -2.53 19.35 6.47
C GLU A 7 -3.89 18.76 6.88
N GLU A 8 -4.97 19.20 6.26
CA GLU A 8 -6.32 18.63 6.47
C GLU A 8 -6.37 17.13 6.15
N GLY A 9 -5.72 16.71 5.06
CA GLY A 9 -5.57 15.30 4.70
C GLY A 9 -4.86 14.48 5.78
N LEU A 10 -3.76 15.02 6.31
CA LEU A 10 -2.99 14.38 7.39
C LEU A 10 -3.80 14.26 8.68
N VAL A 11 -4.46 15.35 9.09
CA VAL A 11 -5.31 15.35 10.30
C VAL A 11 -6.44 14.34 10.14
N PHE A 12 -7.07 14.29 8.97
CA PHE A 12 -8.15 13.36 8.68
C PHE A 12 -7.68 11.90 8.72
N ALA A 13 -6.56 11.59 8.07
CA ALA A 13 -5.93 10.25 8.13
C ALA A 13 -5.62 9.83 9.58
N ASN A 14 -5.01 10.72 10.37
CA ASN A 14 -4.69 10.44 11.76
C ASN A 14 -5.96 10.21 12.62
N GLN A 15 -7.04 10.95 12.37
CA GLN A 15 -8.31 10.76 13.07
C GLN A 15 -8.97 9.43 12.74
N LEU A 16 -9.03 9.06 11.45
CA LEU A 16 -9.59 7.79 11.00
C LEU A 16 -8.83 6.62 11.61
N HIS A 17 -7.50 6.65 11.57
CA HIS A 17 -6.64 5.54 12.00
C HIS A 17 -6.17 5.68 13.47
N ALA A 18 -6.78 6.55 14.29
CA ALA A 18 -6.30 6.92 15.62
C ALA A 18 -6.13 5.73 16.59
N LYS A 19 -6.93 4.67 16.40
CA LYS A 19 -6.89 3.44 17.22
C LYS A 19 -6.27 2.26 16.49
N GLN A 20 -5.83 2.44 15.25
CA GLN A 20 -5.24 1.38 14.45
C GLN A 20 -3.74 1.28 14.70
N VAL A 21 -3.26 0.04 14.76
CA VAL A 21 -1.83 -0.29 14.82
C VAL A 21 -1.45 -1.17 13.64
N ARG A 22 -0.16 -1.17 13.29
CA ARG A 22 0.38 -2.06 12.27
C ARG A 22 0.24 -3.51 12.72
N LYS A 23 -0.20 -4.36 11.80
CA LYS A 23 -0.58 -5.75 12.08
C LYS A 23 0.53 -6.51 12.80
N GLY A 24 0.22 -7.04 13.98
CA GLY A 24 1.16 -7.83 14.79
C GLY A 24 2.23 -6.99 15.49
N THR A 25 2.05 -5.67 15.62
CA THR A 25 3.00 -4.76 16.27
C THR A 25 2.26 -3.71 17.12
N PRO A 26 2.94 -3.01 18.05
CA PRO A 26 2.37 -1.85 18.75
C PRO A 26 2.52 -0.53 17.98
N ILE A 27 3.06 -0.55 16.76
CA ILE A 27 3.39 0.68 16.00
C ILE A 27 2.08 1.35 15.53
N PRO A 28 1.85 2.64 15.84
CA PRO A 28 0.68 3.37 15.37
C PRO A 28 0.58 3.37 13.83
N TYR A 29 -0.63 3.17 13.28
CA TYR A 29 -0.79 3.03 11.83
C TYR A 29 -0.38 4.29 11.04
N ILE A 30 -0.51 5.47 11.65
CA ILE A 30 -0.09 6.75 11.07
C ILE A 30 1.38 6.75 10.63
N ALA A 31 2.26 5.96 11.26
CA ALA A 31 3.65 5.83 10.85
C ALA A 31 3.79 5.29 9.41
N HIS A 32 2.92 4.35 9.02
CA HIS A 32 2.89 3.84 7.65
C HIS A 32 2.35 4.87 6.67
N LEU A 33 1.23 5.53 7.00
CA LEU A 33 0.62 6.54 6.13
C LEU A 33 1.58 7.70 5.84
N LEU A 34 2.29 8.17 6.87
CA LEU A 34 3.34 9.18 6.72
C LEU A 34 4.51 8.69 5.85
N ALA A 35 4.92 7.43 6.01
CA ALA A 35 6.00 6.87 5.21
C ALA A 35 5.60 6.73 3.72
N VAL A 36 4.38 6.29 3.43
CA VAL A 36 3.87 6.20 2.05
C VAL A 36 3.75 7.59 1.41
N ALA A 37 3.26 8.57 2.16
CA ALA A 37 3.21 9.96 1.70
C ALA A 37 4.61 10.56 1.45
N SER A 38 5.58 10.28 2.33
CA SER A 38 6.99 10.69 2.12
C SER A 38 7.56 10.09 0.85
N LEU A 39 7.41 8.78 0.66
CA LEU A 39 7.87 8.08 -0.54
C LEU A 39 7.22 8.64 -1.81
N ALA A 40 5.91 8.89 -1.79
CA ALA A 40 5.22 9.47 -2.93
C ALA A 40 5.79 10.85 -3.29
N LEU A 41 5.98 11.72 -2.29
CA LEU A 41 6.55 13.07 -2.48
C LEU A 41 7.99 13.02 -3.00
N GLU A 42 8.83 12.12 -2.48
CA GLU A 42 10.20 11.89 -2.94
C GLU A 42 10.25 11.43 -4.41
N HIS A 43 9.20 10.74 -4.87
CA HIS A 43 9.05 10.27 -6.25
C HIS A 43 8.18 11.18 -7.14
N GLY A 44 8.01 12.44 -6.73
CA GLY A 44 7.42 13.49 -7.58
C GLY A 44 5.91 13.59 -7.51
N ALA A 45 5.27 13.04 -6.48
CA ALA A 45 3.84 13.17 -6.27
C ALA A 45 3.40 14.64 -6.22
N ASN A 46 2.31 14.95 -6.91
CA ASN A 46 1.58 16.18 -6.73
C ASN A 46 0.77 16.15 -5.41
N GLU A 47 0.03 17.22 -5.12
CA GLU A 47 -0.73 17.32 -3.88
C GLU A 47 -1.85 16.28 -3.78
N ASP A 48 -2.59 16.01 -4.86
CA ASP A 48 -3.66 15.00 -4.86
C ASP A 48 -3.11 13.61 -4.57
N GLU A 49 -1.99 13.25 -5.19
CA GLU A 49 -1.30 11.98 -4.99
C GLU A 49 -0.74 11.85 -3.57
N ALA A 50 -0.21 12.93 -3.00
CA ALA A 50 0.29 12.93 -1.63
C ALA A 50 -0.84 12.79 -0.58
N ILE A 51 -1.98 13.44 -0.83
CA ILE A 51 -3.18 13.26 0.02
C ILE A 51 -3.75 11.84 -0.16
N ALA A 52 -3.81 11.33 -1.38
CA ALA A 52 -4.25 9.97 -1.64
C ALA A 52 -3.33 8.94 -0.96
N ALA A 53 -2.01 9.18 -0.94
CA ALA A 53 -1.05 8.36 -0.20
C ALA A 53 -1.33 8.34 1.32
N LEU A 54 -1.74 9.46 1.92
CA LEU A 54 -2.16 9.49 3.33
C LEU A 54 -3.45 8.70 3.59
N LEU A 55 -4.33 8.60 2.59
CA LEU A 55 -5.69 8.07 2.72
C LEU A 55 -5.91 6.72 2.05
N HIS A 56 -4.89 6.12 1.45
CA HIS A 56 -5.03 4.95 0.57
C HIS A 56 -5.73 3.75 1.23
N ASP A 57 -5.54 3.55 2.53
CA ASP A 57 -6.15 2.47 3.31
C ASP A 57 -7.48 2.87 3.99
N ALA A 58 -7.87 4.14 3.94
CA ALA A 58 -9.01 4.67 4.69
C ALA A 58 -10.33 4.00 4.30
N VAL A 59 -10.51 3.68 3.01
CA VAL A 59 -11.72 3.02 2.53
C VAL A 59 -11.78 1.58 3.00
N GLU A 60 -10.67 0.84 2.92
CA GLU A 60 -10.63 -0.57 3.30
C GLU A 60 -10.75 -0.79 4.82
N ASP A 61 -10.18 0.12 5.63
CA ASP A 61 -10.06 -0.09 7.08
C ASP A 61 -10.98 0.80 7.92
N GLN A 62 -11.47 1.93 7.39
CA GLN A 62 -12.08 3.00 8.19
C GLN A 62 -13.44 3.48 7.69
N GLY A 63 -14.24 2.63 7.01
CA GLY A 63 -15.67 2.91 6.78
C GLY A 63 -16.18 2.80 5.34
N GLY A 64 -15.41 2.23 4.42
CA GLY A 64 -15.89 1.86 3.09
C GLY A 64 -16.42 3.05 2.29
N ALA A 65 -17.56 2.84 1.63
CA ALA A 65 -18.19 3.83 0.75
C ALA A 65 -18.50 5.18 1.44
N ALA A 66 -18.83 5.17 2.73
CA ALA A 66 -19.08 6.41 3.48
C ALA A 66 -17.80 7.25 3.62
N THR A 67 -16.68 6.59 3.90
CA THR A 67 -15.36 7.23 3.98
C THR A 67 -14.92 7.73 2.61
N LEU A 68 -15.15 6.96 1.54
CA LEU A 68 -14.85 7.40 0.18
C LEU A 68 -15.66 8.65 -0.22
N ALA A 69 -16.94 8.71 0.14
CA ALA A 69 -17.78 9.88 -0.13
C ALA A 69 -17.27 11.12 0.62
N GLU A 70 -16.80 10.96 1.86
CA GLU A 70 -16.23 12.05 2.65
C GLU A 70 -14.88 12.52 2.08
N ILE A 71 -14.04 11.60 1.62
CA ILE A 71 -12.78 11.92 0.91
C ILE A 71 -13.09 12.75 -0.33
N ARG A 72 -14.06 12.34 -1.15
CA ARG A 72 -14.50 13.10 -2.33
C ARG A 72 -14.97 14.50 -1.95
N ARG A 73 -15.78 14.63 -0.89
CA ARG A 73 -16.32 15.92 -0.44
C ARG A 73 -15.22 16.88 0.03
N ARG A 74 -14.20 16.38 0.74
CA ARG A 74 -13.12 17.21 1.30
C ARG A 74 -12.01 17.50 0.32
N PHE A 75 -11.62 16.50 -0.47
CA PHE A 75 -10.40 16.54 -1.26
C PHE A 75 -10.65 16.40 -2.77
N GLY A 76 -11.89 16.28 -3.21
CA GLY A 76 -12.25 16.26 -4.63
C GLY A 76 -12.14 14.89 -5.28
N ASP A 77 -12.56 14.83 -6.54
CA ASP A 77 -12.73 13.58 -7.29
C ASP A 77 -11.42 12.85 -7.58
N ASN A 78 -10.35 13.57 -7.91
CA ASN A 78 -9.06 12.97 -8.20
C ASN A 78 -8.52 12.15 -7.01
N VAL A 79 -8.54 12.74 -5.81
CA VAL A 79 -8.07 12.07 -4.58
C VAL A 79 -8.94 10.84 -4.29
N ALA A 80 -10.26 11.00 -4.36
CA ALA A 80 -11.19 9.90 -4.13
C ALA A 80 -10.99 8.76 -5.14
N GLN A 81 -10.75 9.07 -6.40
CA GLN A 81 -10.48 8.08 -7.44
C GLN A 81 -9.20 7.30 -7.14
N ILE A 82 -8.10 7.97 -6.82
CA ILE A 82 -6.84 7.30 -6.50
C ILE A 82 -7.01 6.38 -5.29
N VAL A 83 -7.63 6.87 -4.20
CA VAL A 83 -7.87 6.07 -2.99
C VAL A 83 -8.75 4.85 -3.28
N SER A 84 -9.81 5.03 -4.08
CA SER A 84 -10.70 3.92 -4.45
C SER A 84 -9.98 2.84 -5.26
N GLU A 85 -9.14 3.23 -6.22
CA GLU A 85 -8.37 2.30 -7.06
C GLU A 85 -7.20 1.65 -6.31
N CYS A 86 -6.69 2.28 -5.23
CA CYS A 86 -5.70 1.67 -4.36
C CYS A 86 -6.27 0.62 -3.39
N SER A 87 -7.59 0.58 -3.18
CA SER A 87 -8.26 -0.31 -2.23
C SER A 87 -8.48 -1.72 -2.81
N ASP A 88 -8.21 -2.77 -2.02
CA ASP A 88 -8.31 -4.18 -2.46
C ASP A 88 -9.77 -4.65 -2.61
N THR A 89 -10.67 -4.19 -1.72
CA THR A 89 -12.11 -4.44 -1.78
C THR A 89 -12.88 -3.57 -0.78
N ASP A 90 -14.12 -3.21 -1.11
CA ASP A 90 -15.11 -2.62 -0.20
C ASP A 90 -16.23 -3.61 0.18
N VAL A 91 -16.14 -4.87 -0.29
CA VAL A 91 -17.15 -5.92 -0.08
C VAL A 91 -17.03 -6.54 1.32
N ILE A 92 -18.17 -6.71 1.98
CA ILE A 92 -18.29 -7.33 3.31
C ILE A 92 -19.27 -8.51 3.26
N PRO A 93 -18.86 -9.74 3.67
CA PRO A 93 -17.54 -10.11 4.16
C PRO A 93 -16.47 -10.09 3.04
N LYS A 94 -15.20 -9.85 3.42
CA LYS A 94 -14.08 -9.80 2.47
C LYS A 94 -14.01 -11.11 1.67
N PRO A 95 -13.96 -11.07 0.33
CA PRO A 95 -13.74 -12.24 -0.50
C PRO A 95 -12.41 -12.96 -0.17
N PRO A 96 -12.21 -14.19 -0.67
CA PRO A 96 -10.98 -14.96 -0.46
C PRO A 96 -9.72 -14.16 -0.79
N TRP A 97 -8.70 -14.28 0.07
CA TRP A 97 -7.50 -13.44 -0.02
C TRP A 97 -6.82 -13.51 -1.39
N ARG A 98 -6.66 -14.73 -1.94
CA ARG A 98 -5.99 -14.94 -3.23
C ARG A 98 -6.74 -14.25 -4.37
N GLU A 99 -8.05 -14.43 -4.45
CA GLU A 99 -8.90 -13.88 -5.51
C GLU A 99 -8.79 -12.35 -5.59
N ARG A 100 -8.86 -11.63 -4.44
CA ARG A 100 -8.73 -10.17 -4.52
C ARG A 100 -7.31 -9.70 -4.82
N LYS A 101 -6.28 -10.45 -4.40
CA LYS A 101 -4.89 -10.12 -4.79
C LYS A 101 -4.66 -10.30 -6.29
N GLU A 102 -5.23 -11.34 -6.90
CA GLU A 102 -5.20 -11.53 -8.35
C GLU A 102 -5.97 -10.42 -9.09
N ALA A 103 -7.17 -10.06 -8.61
CA ALA A 103 -7.94 -8.96 -9.16
C ALA A 103 -7.19 -7.61 -9.06
N TYR A 104 -6.55 -7.35 -7.92
CA TYR A 104 -5.75 -6.15 -7.72
C TYR A 104 -4.54 -6.10 -8.66
N ILE A 105 -3.81 -7.21 -8.84
CA ILE A 105 -2.71 -7.31 -9.80
C ILE A 105 -3.20 -6.97 -11.21
N ALA A 106 -4.32 -7.58 -11.65
CA ALA A 106 -4.90 -7.32 -12.96
C ALA A 106 -5.32 -5.85 -13.14
N HIS A 107 -5.87 -5.22 -12.10
CA HIS A 107 -6.25 -3.82 -12.11
C HIS A 107 -5.05 -2.87 -12.25
N VAL A 108 -3.96 -3.11 -11.52
CA VAL A 108 -2.78 -2.23 -11.51
C VAL A 108 -2.12 -2.10 -12.90
N VAL A 109 -2.24 -3.12 -13.76
CA VAL A 109 -1.77 -3.08 -15.15
C VAL A 109 -2.38 -1.90 -15.92
N THR A 110 -3.68 -1.67 -15.76
CA THR A 110 -4.43 -0.66 -16.51
C THR A 110 -4.68 0.63 -15.73
N ALA A 111 -4.32 0.65 -14.44
CA ALA A 111 -4.49 1.81 -13.58
C ALA A 111 -3.71 3.05 -14.05
N SER A 112 -4.09 4.22 -13.54
CA SER A 112 -3.38 5.48 -13.83
C SER A 112 -1.94 5.48 -13.26
N SER A 113 -1.09 6.39 -13.75
CA SER A 113 0.25 6.61 -13.17
C SER A 113 0.19 6.99 -11.69
N SER A 114 -0.82 7.78 -11.30
CA SER A 114 -1.05 8.22 -9.92
C SER A 114 -1.38 7.04 -8.98
N VAL A 115 -2.26 6.13 -9.42
CA VAL A 115 -2.59 4.92 -8.68
C VAL A 115 -1.39 4.00 -8.56
N ARG A 116 -0.64 3.81 -9.66
CA ARG A 116 0.61 3.01 -9.64
C ARG A 116 1.66 3.61 -8.70
N LEU A 117 1.81 4.94 -8.67
CA LEU A 117 2.74 5.62 -7.77
C LEU A 117 2.39 5.33 -6.30
N VAL A 118 1.15 5.62 -5.89
CA VAL A 118 0.70 5.39 -4.51
C VAL A 118 0.78 3.91 -4.14
N SER A 119 0.34 3.02 -5.04
CA SER A 119 0.42 1.57 -4.81
C SER A 119 1.86 1.09 -4.66
N ALA A 120 2.79 1.52 -5.52
CA ALA A 120 4.19 1.12 -5.41
C ALA A 120 4.85 1.65 -4.12
N CYS A 121 4.53 2.87 -3.68
CA CYS A 121 5.00 3.41 -2.41
C CYS A 121 4.49 2.61 -1.20
N ASP A 122 3.20 2.25 -1.18
CA ASP A 122 2.62 1.37 -0.16
C ASP A 122 3.35 0.02 -0.11
N LYS A 123 3.49 -0.62 -1.28
CA LYS A 123 4.14 -1.94 -1.38
C LYS A 123 5.62 -1.88 -0.98
N LEU A 124 6.33 -0.81 -1.31
CA LEU A 124 7.72 -0.62 -0.88
C LEU A 124 7.81 -0.52 0.65
N HIS A 125 6.97 0.29 1.29
CA HIS A 125 6.98 0.40 2.75
C HIS A 125 6.62 -0.93 3.43
N ASN A 126 5.63 -1.65 2.90
CA ASN A 126 5.24 -2.97 3.41
C ASN A 126 6.35 -4.01 3.23
N ALA A 127 7.04 -4.03 2.09
CA ALA A 127 8.17 -4.93 1.84
C ALA A 127 9.34 -4.62 2.79
N ARG A 128 9.69 -3.34 2.97
CA ARG A 128 10.74 -2.91 3.92
C ARG A 128 10.41 -3.28 5.36
N SER A 129 9.16 -3.07 5.77
CA SER A 129 8.68 -3.44 7.12
C SER A 129 8.77 -4.95 7.32
N THR A 130 8.32 -5.73 6.35
CA THR A 130 8.34 -7.21 6.42
C THR A 130 9.78 -7.74 6.46
N LEU A 131 10.68 -7.17 5.66
CA LEU A 131 12.10 -7.51 5.66
C LEU A 131 12.77 -7.22 7.01
N LEU A 132 12.50 -6.05 7.58
CA LEU A 132 13.00 -5.70 8.91
C LEU A 132 12.45 -6.65 9.97
N ASP A 133 11.14 -6.89 9.98
CA ASP A 133 10.50 -7.80 10.93
C ASP A 133 11.08 -9.21 10.82
N TYR A 134 11.25 -9.75 9.60
CA TYR A 134 11.86 -11.07 9.41
C TYR A 134 13.28 -11.14 9.99
N ARG A 135 14.09 -10.07 9.85
CA ARG A 135 15.43 -10.03 10.45
C ARG A 135 15.41 -10.02 11.99
N VAL A 136 14.31 -9.61 12.61
CA VAL A 136 14.17 -9.54 14.08
C VAL A 136 13.53 -10.79 14.65
N ILE A 137 12.42 -11.28 14.06
CA ILE A 137 11.62 -12.39 14.60
C ILE A 137 11.60 -13.64 13.72
N GLY A 138 12.30 -13.64 12.58
CA GLY A 138 12.39 -14.78 11.69
C GLY A 138 11.03 -15.22 11.14
N GLU A 139 10.83 -16.55 11.09
CA GLU A 139 9.64 -17.20 10.52
C GLU A 139 8.33 -16.84 11.24
N GLU A 140 8.37 -16.31 12.47
CA GLU A 140 7.16 -15.87 13.18
C GLU A 140 6.42 -14.75 12.43
N VAL A 141 7.13 -13.97 11.61
CA VAL A 141 6.54 -12.87 10.82
C VAL A 141 5.40 -13.37 9.92
N TRP A 142 5.46 -14.60 9.42
CA TRP A 142 4.49 -15.15 8.47
C TRP A 142 3.12 -15.39 9.10
N SER A 143 3.06 -15.61 10.42
CA SER A 143 1.80 -15.75 11.16
C SER A 143 0.92 -14.50 11.08
N ARG A 144 1.54 -13.34 10.78
CA ARG A 144 0.82 -12.08 10.59
C ARG A 144 0.08 -12.02 9.26
N PHE A 145 0.31 -12.90 8.28
CA PHE A 145 -0.27 -12.75 6.94
C PHE A 145 -1.22 -13.89 6.59
N ARG A 146 -2.41 -13.55 6.04
CA ARG A 146 -3.41 -14.56 5.64
C ARG A 146 -2.90 -15.50 4.54
N GLY A 147 -2.06 -14.98 3.63
CA GLY A 147 -1.40 -15.78 2.59
C GLY A 147 -0.14 -16.52 3.06
N GLY A 148 0.26 -16.37 4.33
CA GLY A 148 1.52 -16.89 4.85
C GLY A 148 2.74 -16.41 4.05
N LYS A 149 3.85 -17.14 4.19
CA LYS A 149 5.13 -16.89 3.50
C LYS A 149 4.97 -16.90 1.97
N GLN A 150 4.48 -18.01 1.42
CA GLN A 150 4.40 -18.20 -0.04
C GLN A 150 3.46 -17.20 -0.70
N GLY A 151 2.28 -16.96 -0.11
CA GLY A 151 1.31 -16.02 -0.66
C GLY A 151 1.83 -14.58 -0.66
N LEU A 152 2.46 -14.13 0.43
CA LEU A 152 2.97 -12.76 0.49
C LEU A 152 4.11 -12.52 -0.52
N LEU A 153 5.04 -13.47 -0.64
CA LEU A 153 6.17 -13.36 -1.56
C LEU A 153 5.72 -13.38 -3.02
N TRP A 154 4.81 -14.30 -3.37
CA TRP A 154 4.15 -14.29 -4.68
C TRP A 154 3.52 -12.93 -4.96
N TYR A 155 2.75 -12.37 -4.02
CA TYR A 155 2.04 -11.11 -4.23
C TYR A 155 3.00 -9.95 -4.46
N PHE A 156 4.07 -9.85 -3.67
CA PHE A 156 5.09 -8.81 -3.88
C PHE A 156 5.80 -8.97 -5.23
N ARG A 157 6.19 -10.19 -5.60
CA ARG A 157 6.87 -10.46 -6.87
C ARG A 157 5.99 -10.14 -8.08
N SER A 158 4.74 -10.60 -8.08
CA SER A 158 3.79 -10.30 -9.16
C SER A 158 3.51 -8.81 -9.29
N LEU A 159 3.48 -8.05 -8.19
CA LEU A 159 3.34 -6.60 -8.24
C LEU A 159 4.58 -5.92 -8.83
N VAL A 160 5.80 -6.33 -8.46
CA VAL A 160 7.03 -5.81 -9.07
C VAL A 160 7.01 -6.01 -10.58
N GLU A 161 6.68 -7.22 -11.04
CA GLU A 161 6.58 -7.55 -12.47
C GLU A 161 5.52 -6.69 -13.17
N THR A 162 4.35 -6.55 -12.54
CA THR A 162 3.24 -5.74 -13.05
C THR A 162 3.61 -4.26 -13.17
N PHE A 163 4.27 -3.68 -12.16
CA PHE A 163 4.71 -2.29 -12.24
C PHE A 163 5.75 -2.09 -13.34
N ARG A 164 6.66 -3.05 -13.54
CA ARG A 164 7.68 -2.99 -14.61
C ARG A 164 7.07 -2.97 -16.01
N VAL A 165 5.95 -3.64 -16.23
CA VAL A 165 5.23 -3.59 -17.52
C VAL A 165 4.80 -2.17 -17.87
N ALA A 166 4.38 -1.38 -16.87
CA ALA A 166 3.99 0.02 -17.07
C ALA A 166 5.19 0.98 -17.20
N GLY A 167 6.39 0.56 -16.81
CA GLY A 167 7.63 1.32 -16.90
C GLY A 167 8.56 1.07 -15.72
N ASN A 168 9.85 1.35 -15.91
CA ASN A 168 10.84 1.25 -14.84
C ASN A 168 11.09 2.63 -14.22
N SER A 169 11.21 2.70 -12.89
CA SER A 169 11.56 3.91 -12.15
C SER A 169 12.41 3.57 -10.92
N PRO A 170 13.13 4.53 -10.33
CA PRO A 170 13.91 4.28 -9.11
C PRO A 170 13.07 3.69 -7.96
N LEU A 171 11.78 4.03 -7.88
CA LEU A 171 10.84 3.45 -6.91
C LEU A 171 10.64 1.95 -7.14
N ILE A 172 10.40 1.56 -8.40
CA ILE A 172 10.16 0.15 -8.75
C ILE A 172 11.43 -0.68 -8.60
N GLU A 173 12.60 -0.12 -8.93
CA GLU A 173 13.88 -0.78 -8.68
C GLU A 173 14.14 -1.01 -7.19
N GLU A 174 13.83 -0.03 -6.36
CA GLU A 174 14.02 -0.14 -4.92
C GLU A 174 13.05 -1.15 -4.28
N LEU A 175 11.81 -1.20 -4.77
CA LEU A 175 10.86 -2.25 -4.41
C LEU A 175 11.42 -3.62 -4.83
N ASP A 176 11.89 -3.78 -6.07
CA ASP A 176 12.47 -5.03 -6.55
C ASP A 176 13.67 -5.49 -5.71
N ARG A 177 14.60 -4.58 -5.37
CA ARG A 177 15.74 -4.90 -4.50
C ARG A 177 15.27 -5.37 -3.13
N THR A 178 14.29 -4.69 -2.55
CA THR A 178 13.75 -5.04 -1.23
C THR A 178 13.09 -6.42 -1.24
N VAL A 179 12.28 -6.70 -2.27
CA VAL A 179 11.60 -8.00 -2.43
C VAL A 179 12.61 -9.11 -2.70
N SER A 180 13.59 -8.87 -3.56
CA SER A 180 14.62 -9.86 -3.90
C SER A 180 15.49 -10.22 -2.68
N GLU A 181 15.83 -9.23 -1.85
CA GLU A 181 16.53 -9.47 -0.59
C GLU A 181 15.69 -10.31 0.38
N LEU A 182 14.40 -10.02 0.50
CA LEU A 182 13.49 -10.82 1.32
C LEU A 182 13.41 -12.26 0.81
N GLU A 183 13.25 -12.46 -0.50
CA GLU A 183 13.20 -13.80 -1.12
C GLU A 183 14.51 -14.58 -0.89
N HIS A 184 15.66 -13.91 -1.02
CA HIS A 184 16.96 -14.51 -0.75
C HIS A 184 17.05 -14.99 0.69
N LEU A 185 16.77 -14.11 1.66
CA LEU A 185 16.91 -14.40 3.10
C LEU A 185 16.04 -15.57 3.57
N VAL A 186 14.92 -15.80 2.88
CA VAL A 186 13.93 -16.81 3.27
C VAL A 186 14.03 -18.08 2.43
N GLY A 187 14.99 -18.14 1.49
CA GLY A 187 15.21 -19.26 0.58
C GLY A 187 14.07 -19.49 -0.41
N TYR A 188 13.34 -18.45 -0.79
CA TYR A 188 12.20 -18.57 -1.69
C TYR A 188 12.65 -18.66 -3.15
N LYS A 189 12.08 -19.61 -3.88
CA LYS A 189 12.20 -19.71 -5.33
C LYS A 189 10.82 -19.44 -5.90
N TYR A 190 10.69 -18.35 -6.65
CA TYR A 190 9.46 -18.05 -7.39
C TYR A 190 9.26 -19.14 -8.45
N THR A 191 8.11 -19.82 -8.39
CA THR A 191 7.68 -20.76 -9.42
C THR A 191 6.47 -20.13 -10.09
N GLU A 192 6.60 -19.88 -11.40
CA GLU A 192 5.57 -19.31 -12.27
C GLU A 192 4.25 -20.09 -12.21
#